data_AF-A0A673FVN9-F1
#
_entry.id   AF-A0A673FVN9-F1
#
_cell.length_a   1.000
_cell.length_b   1.000
_cell.length_c   1.000
_cell.angle_alpha   90.00
_cell.angle_beta   90.00
_cell.angle_gamma   90.00
#
_symmetry.space_group_name_H-M   'P 1'
#
loop_
_entity.id
_entity.type
_entity.pdbx_description
1 polymer ?
#
loop_
_entity_poly.entity_id
_entity_poly.type
_entity_poly.pdbx_seq_one_letter_code
_entity_poly.pdbx_strand_id
1 'polypeptide(L)'
;MLRFLPLKLGRLYRCLKLLFVIGLFVILLMNTHNLFASFQKNELTDRRFINLNKCPACFGTSWCRKFMNGQISFETWGRLRFLDVFNVKNVFFAQYGEPREGTRRIVLKRLGSNQELTDIDQKICKRATGRPRCDLIQAMYKTEFARLNGDVRLLTPDVVEGWSDLVHCPSQRLLDRIVRRYAETKDSGSFLLKNLKDTERMQLLMTLAFNPEPLVLQSFPSDEGWPFAKYLGACGRMVAVNYVGEELWSFFNAPWEKRVDLAKQLMDIAEQLTNNDFDFALYLLDVSFDNFAVGPRDGKVIVVDAENVVVADKRVIKQNKPENYDVWYESKFEECDKEACLSFSKDMLCSRVTVDHNYYAICQNLLSRYAVWRGSSGGLLHDPPPHIAKDGQLEVLLDECTNPKKRYGRFQAAKELREYLTQLSSTAR
;
A
#
# COMPACT_ATOMS: atom_id res chain seq x y z
N MET A 1 29.75 23.39 -60.06
CA MET A 1 29.93 22.93 -58.66
C MET A 1 28.59 23.03 -57.93
N LEU A 2 28.25 21.97 -57.20
CA LEU A 2 26.90 21.59 -56.78
C LEU A 2 26.24 22.55 -55.77
N ARG A 3 24.97 22.92 -56.05
CA ARG A 3 23.99 23.40 -55.07
C ARG A 3 23.32 22.20 -54.41
N PHE A 4 23.52 21.98 -53.11
CA PHE A 4 22.77 20.99 -52.33
C PHE A 4 21.49 21.62 -51.75
N LEU A 5 20.33 21.11 -52.16
CA LEU A 5 19.00 21.48 -51.66
C LEU A 5 18.77 21.01 -50.20
N PRO A 6 18.28 21.86 -49.27
CA PRO A 6 17.80 21.43 -47.95
C PRO A 6 16.27 21.19 -47.94
N LEU A 7 15.70 20.64 -49.02
CA LEU A 7 14.24 20.47 -49.19
C LEU A 7 13.71 19.08 -48.80
N LYS A 8 14.57 18.15 -48.38
CA LYS A 8 14.19 16.75 -48.11
C LYS A 8 13.81 16.48 -46.64
N LEU A 9 14.42 17.15 -45.65
CA LEU A 9 14.18 16.85 -44.24
C LEU A 9 12.76 17.22 -43.76
N GLY A 10 12.26 18.40 -44.17
CA GLY A 10 10.93 18.89 -43.77
C GLY A 10 9.75 18.15 -44.44
N ARG A 11 9.98 17.47 -45.58
CA ARG A 11 8.99 16.60 -46.21
C ARG A 11 8.96 15.22 -45.56
N LEU A 12 10.14 14.70 -45.18
CA LEU A 12 10.25 13.44 -44.45
C LEU A 12 9.58 13.54 -43.08
N TYR A 13 9.81 14.61 -42.33
CA TYR A 13 9.16 14.86 -41.04
C TYR A 13 7.63 14.98 -41.15
N ARG A 14 7.13 15.64 -42.21
CA ARG A 14 5.69 15.72 -42.49
C ARG A 14 5.10 14.36 -42.87
N CYS A 15 5.79 13.56 -43.66
CA CYS A 15 5.36 12.19 -43.97
C CYS A 15 5.37 11.30 -42.72
N LEU A 16 6.38 11.39 -41.87
CA LEU A 16 6.40 10.65 -40.60
C LEU A 16 5.26 11.07 -39.67
N LYS A 17 4.97 12.37 -39.54
CA LYS A 17 3.80 12.85 -38.80
C LYS A 17 2.50 12.31 -39.40
N LEU A 18 2.36 12.34 -40.72
CA LEU A 18 1.16 11.85 -41.40
C LEU A 18 0.99 10.34 -41.20
N LEU A 19 2.06 9.56 -41.35
CA LEU A 19 2.06 8.11 -41.12
C LEU A 19 1.77 7.77 -39.65
N PHE A 20 2.28 8.56 -38.71
CA PHE A 20 1.96 8.42 -37.29
C PHE A 20 0.49 8.72 -36.99
N VAL A 21 -0.07 9.79 -37.58
CA VAL A 21 -1.49 10.14 -37.45
C VAL A 21 -2.38 9.09 -38.10
N ILE A 22 -2.02 8.59 -39.29
CA ILE A 22 -2.73 7.49 -39.97
C ILE A 22 -2.63 6.21 -39.14
N GLY A 23 -1.46 5.90 -38.57
CA GLY A 23 -1.27 4.76 -37.67
C GLY A 23 -2.16 4.87 -36.42
N LEU A 24 -2.18 6.03 -35.76
CA LEU A 24 -3.10 6.31 -34.66
C LEU A 24 -4.56 6.17 -35.06
N PHE A 25 -4.94 6.66 -36.24
CA PHE A 25 -6.30 6.60 -36.75
C PHE A 25 -6.74 5.16 -37.07
N VAL A 26 -5.86 4.37 -37.68
CA VAL A 26 -6.10 2.92 -37.93
C VAL A 26 -6.22 2.17 -36.61
N ILE A 27 -5.35 2.43 -35.63
CA ILE A 27 -5.43 1.83 -34.29
C ILE A 27 -6.75 2.22 -33.59
N LEU A 28 -7.18 3.48 -33.69
CA LEU A 28 -8.46 3.97 -33.18
C LEU A 28 -9.62 3.25 -33.86
N LEU A 29 -9.64 3.19 -35.20
CA LEU A 29 -10.69 2.53 -35.98
C LEU A 29 -10.78 1.03 -35.67
N MET A 30 -9.65 0.32 -35.61
CA MET A 30 -9.61 -1.10 -35.26
C MET A 30 -10.10 -1.36 -33.83
N ASN A 31 -9.96 -0.39 -32.93
CA ASN A 31 -10.42 -0.49 -31.55
C ASN A 31 -11.76 0.22 -31.28
N THR A 32 -12.45 0.78 -32.29
CA THR A 32 -13.72 1.50 -32.08
C THR A 32 -14.76 0.64 -31.38
N HIS A 33 -14.94 -0.61 -31.80
CA HIS A 33 -15.87 -1.53 -31.17
C HIS A 33 -15.48 -1.82 -29.70
N ASN A 34 -14.19 -2.05 -29.44
CA ASN A 34 -13.67 -2.26 -28.09
C ASN A 34 -13.82 -1.00 -27.21
N LEU A 35 -13.57 0.19 -27.78
CA LEU A 35 -13.71 1.49 -27.11
C LEU A 35 -15.17 1.75 -26.74
N PHE A 36 -16.10 1.60 -27.70
CA PHE A 36 -17.54 1.77 -27.46
C PHE A 36 -18.07 0.76 -26.44
N ALA A 37 -17.67 -0.52 -26.53
CA ALA A 37 -18.04 -1.54 -25.56
C ALA A 37 -17.51 -1.22 -24.14
N SER A 38 -16.29 -0.69 -24.04
CA SER A 38 -15.67 -0.31 -22.76
C SER A 38 -16.38 0.85 -22.05
N PHE A 39 -17.06 1.72 -22.79
CA PHE A 39 -17.86 2.81 -22.22
C PHE A 39 -19.31 2.42 -21.94
N GLN A 40 -19.85 1.42 -22.65
CA GLN A 40 -21.24 0.94 -22.48
C GLN A 40 -21.38 -0.15 -21.41
N LYS A 41 -20.38 -1.01 -21.24
CA LYS A 41 -20.43 -2.14 -20.29
C LYS A 41 -19.62 -1.85 -19.04
N ASN A 42 -20.26 -2.03 -17.88
CA ASN A 42 -19.56 -1.99 -16.61
C ASN A 42 -18.91 -3.36 -16.33
N GLU A 43 -17.63 -3.52 -16.70
CA GLU A 43 -16.87 -4.76 -16.50
C GLU A 43 -16.78 -5.21 -15.03
N LEU A 44 -16.98 -4.30 -14.07
CA LEU A 44 -17.02 -4.65 -12.64
C LEU A 44 -18.23 -5.53 -12.27
N THR A 45 -19.25 -5.61 -13.12
CA THR A 45 -20.38 -6.53 -12.96
C THR A 45 -20.04 -7.96 -13.43
N ASP A 46 -18.96 -8.15 -14.18
CA ASP A 46 -18.56 -9.45 -14.71
C ASP A 46 -17.77 -10.24 -13.66
N ARG A 47 -18.31 -11.42 -13.31
CA ARG A 47 -17.71 -12.36 -12.35
C ARG A 47 -16.30 -12.80 -12.75
N ARG A 48 -16.03 -12.91 -14.06
CA ARG A 48 -14.69 -13.30 -14.55
C ARG A 48 -13.70 -12.16 -14.42
N PHE A 49 -14.14 -10.94 -14.67
CA PHE A 49 -13.29 -9.76 -14.57
C PHE A 49 -12.80 -9.53 -13.13
N ILE A 50 -13.67 -9.66 -12.13
CA ILE A 50 -13.30 -9.56 -10.72
C ILE A 50 -12.76 -10.87 -10.12
N ASN A 51 -12.61 -11.93 -10.95
CA ASN A 51 -12.18 -13.27 -10.53
C ASN A 51 -13.03 -13.91 -9.42
N LEU A 52 -14.33 -13.59 -9.35
CA LEU A 52 -15.27 -14.21 -8.40
C LEU A 52 -15.44 -15.72 -8.66
N ASN A 53 -15.26 -16.16 -9.91
CA ASN A 53 -15.26 -17.57 -10.29
C ASN A 53 -14.04 -18.36 -9.79
N LYS A 54 -13.08 -17.72 -9.11
CA LYS A 54 -11.93 -18.38 -8.48
C LYS A 54 -12.10 -18.60 -6.97
N CYS A 55 -13.16 -18.07 -6.36
CA CYS A 55 -13.41 -18.29 -4.94
C CYS A 55 -13.60 -19.79 -4.62
N PRO A 56 -13.02 -20.31 -3.52
CA PRO A 56 -12.50 -19.58 -2.36
C PRO A 56 -11.05 -19.08 -2.48
N ALA A 57 -10.35 -19.26 -3.61
CA ALA A 57 -9.03 -18.67 -3.87
C ALA A 57 -9.14 -17.16 -4.20
N CYS A 58 -9.71 -16.37 -3.29
CA CYS A 58 -10.04 -14.97 -3.49
C CYS A 58 -9.96 -14.17 -2.18
N PHE A 59 -10.08 -12.84 -2.23
CA PHE A 59 -9.89 -11.97 -1.05
C PHE A 59 -11.17 -11.73 -0.25
N GLY A 60 -12.34 -11.97 -0.84
CA GLY A 60 -13.60 -11.83 -0.12
C GLY A 60 -14.83 -11.74 -1.00
N THR A 61 -15.98 -11.58 -0.37
CA THR A 61 -17.30 -11.54 -1.03
C THR A 61 -18.30 -10.55 -0.41
N SER A 62 -17.92 -9.80 0.63
CA SER A 62 -18.78 -8.89 1.39
C SER A 62 -19.46 -7.84 0.50
N TRP A 63 -18.77 -7.38 -0.55
CA TRP A 63 -19.24 -6.33 -1.45
C TRP A 63 -19.78 -6.85 -2.78
N CYS A 64 -19.81 -8.17 -3.02
CA CYS A 64 -20.22 -8.71 -4.31
C CYS A 64 -21.60 -8.23 -4.77
N ARG A 65 -22.57 -8.07 -3.87
CA ARG A 65 -23.89 -7.52 -4.24
C ARG A 65 -23.79 -6.11 -4.85
N LYS A 66 -22.90 -5.26 -4.33
CA LYS A 66 -22.71 -3.89 -4.83
C LYS A 66 -22.08 -3.89 -6.23
N PHE A 67 -21.08 -4.77 -6.45
CA PHE A 67 -20.47 -4.97 -7.77
C PHE A 67 -21.50 -5.47 -8.80
N MET A 68 -22.23 -6.54 -8.47
CA MET A 68 -23.17 -7.20 -9.39
C MET A 68 -24.39 -6.34 -9.71
N ASN A 69 -24.80 -5.47 -8.79
CA ASN A 69 -25.90 -4.50 -9.02
C ASN A 69 -25.44 -3.27 -9.81
N GLY A 70 -24.19 -3.19 -10.24
CA GLY A 70 -23.67 -2.06 -11.00
C GLY A 70 -23.53 -0.76 -10.21
N GLN A 71 -23.50 -0.84 -8.87
CA GLN A 71 -23.36 0.35 -8.00
C GLN A 71 -21.94 0.92 -8.01
N ILE A 72 -20.96 0.15 -8.50
CA ILE A 72 -19.57 0.55 -8.61
C ILE A 72 -19.21 0.59 -10.10
N SER A 73 -18.64 1.69 -10.57
CA SER A 73 -18.20 1.85 -11.96
C SER A 73 -16.83 2.53 -12.03
N PHE A 74 -16.02 2.21 -13.04
CA PHE A 74 -14.74 2.88 -13.24
C PHE A 74 -14.91 4.37 -13.53
N GLU A 75 -13.95 5.15 -13.06
CA GLU A 75 -13.81 6.56 -13.41
C GLU A 75 -13.35 6.70 -14.87
N THR A 76 -13.71 7.81 -15.53
CA THR A 76 -13.62 8.08 -16.98
C THR A 76 -12.49 7.37 -17.73
N TRP A 77 -11.23 7.60 -17.32
CA TRP A 77 -10.04 7.01 -17.98
C TRP A 77 -9.79 5.56 -17.58
N GLY A 78 -10.17 5.14 -16.36
CA GLY A 78 -10.13 3.74 -15.92
C GLY A 78 -11.11 2.83 -16.67
N ARG A 79 -12.03 3.40 -17.45
CA ARG A 79 -12.85 2.65 -18.42
C ARG A 79 -12.06 2.25 -19.66
N LEU A 80 -10.93 2.88 -19.97
CA LEU A 80 -10.12 2.56 -21.15
C LEU A 80 -9.14 1.42 -20.84
N ARG A 81 -9.55 0.18 -21.13
CA ARG A 81 -8.76 -1.02 -20.77
C ARG A 81 -7.37 -1.10 -21.39
N PHE A 82 -7.11 -0.44 -22.53
CA PHE A 82 -5.77 -0.45 -23.12
C PHE A 82 -4.74 0.28 -22.24
N LEU A 83 -5.18 1.17 -21.33
CA LEU A 83 -4.31 1.85 -20.37
C LEU A 83 -3.90 0.95 -19.20
N ASP A 84 -4.52 -0.23 -19.04
CA ASP A 84 -4.16 -1.19 -18.00
C ASP A 84 -2.72 -1.71 -18.12
N VAL A 85 -2.12 -1.62 -19.32
CA VAL A 85 -0.71 -2.01 -19.53
C VAL A 85 0.23 -1.16 -18.67
N PHE A 86 -0.15 0.08 -18.35
CA PHE A 86 0.61 0.96 -17.46
C PHE A 86 0.26 0.76 -15.98
N ASN A 87 -0.73 -0.07 -15.67
CA ASN A 87 -1.21 -0.32 -14.31
C ASN A 87 -0.61 -1.62 -13.73
N VAL A 88 0.70 -1.59 -13.48
CA VAL A 88 1.45 -2.78 -13.06
C VAL A 88 0.95 -3.35 -11.71
N LYS A 89 0.59 -2.46 -10.76
CA LYS A 89 0.03 -2.83 -9.44
C LYS A 89 -1.48 -3.17 -9.48
N ASN A 90 -2.15 -3.05 -10.65
CA ASN A 90 -3.59 -3.30 -10.82
C ASN A 90 -4.48 -2.49 -9.84
N VAL A 91 -4.24 -1.18 -9.76
CA VAL A 91 -5.01 -0.21 -8.97
C VAL A 91 -5.94 0.59 -9.88
N PHE A 92 -7.23 0.65 -9.56
CA PHE A 92 -8.24 1.30 -10.41
C PHE A 92 -9.06 2.32 -9.61
N PHE A 93 -9.21 3.53 -10.15
CA PHE A 93 -10.12 4.53 -9.59
C PHE A 93 -11.55 4.27 -10.06
N ALA A 94 -12.48 4.29 -9.10
CA ALA A 94 -13.88 4.00 -9.35
C ALA A 94 -14.80 4.93 -8.55
N GLN A 95 -16.07 4.95 -8.95
CA GLN A 95 -17.14 5.64 -8.26
C GLN A 95 -18.12 4.61 -7.71
N TYR A 96 -18.51 4.77 -6.46
CA TYR A 96 -19.55 4.01 -5.80
C TYR A 96 -20.77 4.91 -5.55
N GLY A 97 -21.90 4.56 -6.15
CA GLY A 97 -23.18 5.21 -5.93
C GLY A 97 -23.94 4.54 -4.79
N GLU A 98 -24.04 5.23 -3.66
CA GLU A 98 -24.93 4.82 -2.57
C GLU A 98 -26.32 5.43 -2.85
N PRO A 99 -27.41 4.64 -2.85
CA PRO A 99 -28.75 5.15 -3.19
C PRO A 99 -29.24 6.34 -2.34
N ARG A 100 -28.65 6.54 -1.15
CA ARG A 100 -29.05 7.58 -0.18
C ARG A 100 -27.97 8.65 0.08
N GLU A 101 -26.69 8.35 -0.14
CA GLU A 101 -25.57 9.23 0.24
C GLU A 101 -24.85 9.85 -0.97
N GLY A 102 -25.30 9.54 -2.19
CA GLY A 102 -24.71 10.04 -3.43
C GLY A 102 -23.50 9.22 -3.89
N THR A 103 -22.75 9.76 -4.84
CA THR A 103 -21.57 9.11 -5.41
C THR A 103 -20.31 9.48 -4.64
N ARG A 104 -19.52 8.47 -4.27
CA ARG A 104 -18.20 8.65 -3.65
C ARG A 104 -17.11 7.98 -4.47
N ARG A 105 -15.93 8.58 -4.53
CA ARG A 105 -14.75 7.97 -5.15
C ARG A 105 -14.19 6.88 -4.24
N ILE A 106 -13.77 5.78 -4.85
CA ILE A 106 -13.14 4.64 -4.20
C ILE A 106 -11.96 4.17 -5.05
N VAL A 107 -11.09 3.37 -4.46
CA VAL A 107 -9.97 2.71 -5.15
C VAL A 107 -10.19 1.20 -5.09
N LEU A 108 -10.02 0.55 -6.24
CA LEU A 108 -10.11 -0.90 -6.38
C LEU A 108 -8.72 -1.46 -6.61
N LYS A 109 -8.32 -2.46 -5.82
CA LYS A 109 -7.00 -3.09 -5.92
C LYS A 109 -7.14 -4.59 -6.18
N ARG A 110 -6.30 -5.14 -7.06
CA ARG A 110 -6.13 -6.60 -7.21
C ARG A 110 -5.01 -7.18 -6.34
N LEU A 111 -4.32 -6.34 -5.58
CA LEU A 111 -3.31 -6.73 -4.57
C LEU A 111 -2.12 -7.50 -5.17
N GLY A 112 -1.76 -7.18 -6.41
CA GLY A 112 -0.68 -7.84 -7.13
C GLY A 112 -0.83 -7.71 -8.64
N SER A 113 0.29 -7.87 -9.32
CA SER A 113 0.37 -7.92 -10.78
C SER A 113 -0.33 -9.16 -11.35
N ASN A 114 -0.64 -9.14 -12.65
CA ASN A 114 -1.26 -10.30 -13.31
C ASN A 114 -0.36 -11.55 -13.26
N GLN A 115 0.96 -11.35 -13.24
CA GLN A 115 1.94 -12.43 -13.14
C GLN A 115 1.89 -13.07 -11.75
N GLU A 116 1.97 -12.27 -10.69
CA GLU A 116 1.90 -12.78 -9.31
C GLU A 116 0.59 -13.52 -9.04
N LEU A 117 -0.54 -12.97 -9.50
CA LEU A 117 -1.84 -13.62 -9.37
C LEU A 117 -1.91 -14.96 -10.11
N THR A 118 -1.21 -15.09 -11.23
CA THR A 118 -1.11 -16.35 -11.99
C THR A 118 -0.18 -17.33 -11.28
N ASP A 119 0.90 -16.85 -10.69
CA ASP A 119 1.86 -17.69 -9.95
C ASP A 119 1.24 -18.29 -8.69
N ILE A 120 0.36 -17.55 -8.01
CA ILE A 120 -0.46 -18.11 -6.92
C ILE A 120 -1.34 -19.25 -7.43
N ASP A 121 -2.04 -19.06 -8.55
CA ASP A 121 -2.94 -20.08 -9.10
C ASP A 121 -2.16 -21.37 -9.39
N GLN A 122 -0.98 -21.23 -9.99
CA GLN A 122 -0.09 -22.34 -10.26
C GLN A 122 0.41 -23.00 -8.97
N LYS A 123 0.79 -22.23 -7.94
CA LYS A 123 1.22 -22.76 -6.63
C LYS A 123 0.11 -23.55 -5.95
N ILE A 124 -1.12 -23.01 -5.92
CA ILE A 124 -2.30 -23.70 -5.39
C ILE A 124 -2.54 -25.01 -6.15
N CYS A 125 -2.53 -24.96 -7.49
CA CYS A 125 -2.74 -26.15 -8.31
C CYS A 125 -1.65 -27.21 -8.12
N LYS A 126 -0.37 -26.80 -8.07
CA LYS A 126 0.76 -27.70 -7.84
C LYS A 126 0.66 -28.38 -6.48
N ARG A 127 0.31 -27.64 -5.42
CA ARG A 127 0.12 -28.21 -4.07
C ARG A 127 -1.06 -29.18 -4.00
N ALA A 128 -2.17 -28.85 -4.67
CA ALA A 128 -3.39 -29.66 -4.62
C ALA A 128 -3.39 -30.89 -5.52
N THR A 129 -2.69 -30.84 -6.66
CA THR A 129 -2.81 -31.84 -7.74
C THR A 129 -1.47 -32.29 -8.35
N GLY A 130 -0.36 -31.67 -7.98
CA GLY A 130 0.95 -31.87 -8.64
C GLY A 130 1.07 -31.23 -10.03
N ARG A 131 0.02 -30.58 -10.54
CA ARG A 131 -0.03 -29.99 -11.91
C ARG A 131 -0.11 -28.46 -11.86
N PRO A 132 0.39 -27.74 -12.88
CA PRO A 132 0.37 -26.28 -12.91
C PRO A 132 -1.01 -25.68 -13.21
N ARG A 133 -1.97 -26.49 -13.70
CA ARG A 133 -3.34 -26.06 -13.99
C ARG A 133 -4.33 -27.04 -13.39
N CYS A 134 -5.39 -26.50 -12.81
CA CYS A 134 -6.43 -27.25 -12.12
C CYS A 134 -7.69 -26.37 -12.00
N ASP A 135 -8.80 -26.98 -11.57
CA ASP A 135 -9.94 -26.21 -11.05
C ASP A 135 -9.59 -25.68 -9.66
N LEU A 136 -9.37 -24.37 -9.55
CA LEU A 136 -9.01 -23.70 -8.31
C LEU A 136 -10.05 -23.87 -7.21
N ILE A 137 -11.34 -23.95 -7.58
CA ILE A 137 -12.43 -24.08 -6.61
C ILE A 137 -12.27 -25.39 -5.84
N GLN A 138 -12.02 -26.48 -6.56
CA GLN A 138 -11.81 -27.80 -5.98
C GLN A 138 -10.42 -27.96 -5.36
N ALA A 139 -9.40 -27.34 -5.96
CA ALA A 139 -8.03 -27.45 -5.49
C ALA A 139 -7.81 -26.83 -4.10
N MET A 140 -8.47 -25.72 -3.80
CA MET A 140 -8.36 -25.06 -2.49
C MET A 140 -8.73 -25.99 -1.32
N TYR A 141 -9.73 -26.85 -1.48
CA TYR A 141 -10.11 -27.81 -0.44
C TYR A 141 -9.05 -28.89 -0.17
N LYS A 142 -8.02 -29.01 -1.02
CA LYS A 142 -6.93 -29.99 -0.89
C LYS A 142 -5.65 -29.39 -0.31
N THR A 143 -5.57 -28.06 -0.18
CA THR A 143 -4.40 -27.35 0.36
C THR A 143 -4.48 -27.20 1.88
N GLU A 144 -3.39 -26.73 2.48
CA GLU A 144 -3.26 -26.38 3.89
C GLU A 144 -4.31 -25.35 4.35
N PHE A 145 -4.79 -24.48 3.46
CA PHE A 145 -5.84 -23.50 3.75
C PHE A 145 -7.16 -24.15 4.17
N ALA A 146 -7.41 -25.38 3.71
CA ALA A 146 -8.55 -26.18 4.11
C ALA A 146 -8.22 -27.20 5.22
N ARG A 147 -6.95 -27.48 5.50
CA ARG A 147 -6.57 -28.45 6.56
C ARG A 147 -6.58 -27.83 7.96
N LEU A 148 -6.47 -26.51 8.04
CA LEU A 148 -6.77 -25.75 9.26
C LEU A 148 -8.26 -25.84 9.67
N ASN A 149 -9.09 -26.63 8.96
CA ASN A 149 -10.51 -26.86 9.21
C ASN A 149 -10.82 -27.89 10.33
N GLY A 150 -9.88 -28.29 11.18
CA GLY A 150 -10.15 -29.20 12.31
C GLY A 150 -10.81 -28.52 13.52
N ASP A 151 -10.76 -29.18 14.69
CA ASP A 151 -11.18 -28.64 16.01
C ASP A 151 -10.37 -27.41 16.49
N VAL A 152 -9.52 -26.85 15.62
CA VAL A 152 -8.65 -25.71 15.91
C VAL A 152 -9.52 -24.46 16.09
N ARG A 153 -9.68 -24.06 17.35
CA ARG A 153 -10.54 -22.93 17.74
C ARG A 153 -9.94 -21.56 17.39
N LEU A 154 -8.62 -21.48 17.29
CA LEU A 154 -7.85 -20.24 17.20
C LEU A 154 -6.79 -20.31 16.11
N LEU A 155 -6.50 -19.17 15.47
CA LEU A 155 -5.31 -19.03 14.63
C LEU A 155 -4.11 -18.83 15.56
N THR A 156 -3.11 -19.70 15.48
CA THR A 156 -1.95 -19.67 16.38
C THR A 156 -0.66 -19.25 15.66
N PRO A 157 0.31 -18.63 16.36
CA PRO A 157 1.56 -18.15 15.78
C PRO A 157 2.31 -19.19 14.95
N ASP A 158 2.46 -20.40 15.48
CA ASP A 158 3.15 -21.56 14.91
C ASP A 158 2.62 -21.99 13.54
N VAL A 159 1.38 -21.64 13.21
CA VAL A 159 0.78 -21.96 11.91
C VAL A 159 1.19 -20.98 10.82
N VAL A 160 1.26 -19.69 11.16
CA VAL A 160 1.31 -18.59 10.17
C VAL A 160 2.60 -17.79 10.18
N GLU A 161 3.49 -18.05 11.12
CA GLU A 161 4.78 -17.37 11.22
C GLU A 161 5.55 -17.44 9.88
N GLY A 162 5.99 -16.27 9.41
CA GLY A 162 6.73 -16.12 8.16
C GLY A 162 5.91 -16.22 6.87
N TRP A 163 4.58 -16.32 6.93
CA TRP A 163 3.75 -16.38 5.72
C TRP A 163 3.73 -15.05 4.95
N SER A 164 3.80 -13.93 5.66
CA SER A 164 3.91 -12.57 5.10
C SER A 164 4.54 -11.63 6.14
N ASP A 165 4.82 -10.39 5.73
CA ASP A 165 5.41 -9.37 6.62
C ASP A 165 4.54 -9.12 7.87
N LEU A 166 3.22 -9.13 7.72
CA LEU A 166 2.25 -8.95 8.81
C LEU A 166 2.43 -9.99 9.92
N VAL A 167 2.83 -11.20 9.56
CA VAL A 167 3.02 -12.34 10.48
C VAL A 167 4.46 -12.83 10.46
N HIS A 168 5.43 -11.93 10.29
CA HIS A 168 6.85 -12.27 10.49
C HIS A 168 7.14 -12.66 11.94
N CYS A 169 6.51 -11.99 12.91
CA CYS A 169 6.58 -12.30 14.34
C CYS A 169 5.19 -12.25 14.99
N PRO A 170 4.31 -13.21 14.67
CA PRO A 170 2.92 -13.15 15.09
C PRO A 170 2.79 -13.36 16.60
N SER A 171 1.96 -12.54 17.24
CA SER A 171 1.48 -12.81 18.60
C SER A 171 0.05 -13.33 18.57
N GLN A 172 -0.36 -14.10 19.59
CA GLN A 172 -1.76 -14.52 19.70
C GLN A 172 -2.70 -13.30 19.73
N ARG A 173 -2.29 -12.20 20.36
CA ARG A 173 -3.07 -10.95 20.41
C ARG A 173 -3.27 -10.33 19.03
N LEU A 174 -2.24 -10.37 18.17
CA LEU A 174 -2.35 -9.92 16.77
C LEU A 174 -3.32 -10.81 16.00
N LEU A 175 -3.16 -12.13 16.10
CA LEU A 175 -4.00 -13.09 15.37
C LEU A 175 -5.47 -13.01 15.81
N ASP A 176 -5.73 -12.92 17.11
CA ASP A 176 -7.07 -12.71 17.66
C ASP A 176 -7.69 -11.40 17.12
N ARG A 177 -6.89 -10.34 17.02
CA ARG A 177 -7.33 -9.06 16.46
C ARG A 177 -7.65 -9.17 14.97
N ILE A 178 -6.82 -9.86 14.19
CA ILE A 178 -7.05 -10.12 12.75
C ILE A 178 -8.38 -10.85 12.55
N VAL A 179 -8.59 -11.97 13.27
CA VAL A 179 -9.82 -12.76 13.14
C VAL A 179 -11.05 -11.94 13.61
N ARG A 180 -10.91 -11.23 14.73
CA ARG A 180 -11.99 -10.41 15.30
C ARG A 180 -12.44 -9.29 14.36
N ARG A 181 -11.49 -8.66 13.65
CA ARG A 181 -11.74 -7.51 12.76
C ARG A 181 -12.02 -7.91 11.31
N TYR A 182 -12.00 -9.21 10.99
CA TYR A 182 -12.25 -9.69 9.63
C TYR A 182 -13.68 -9.36 9.17
N ALA A 183 -13.79 -8.48 8.17
CA ALA A 183 -15.03 -7.87 7.70
C ALA A 183 -15.70 -8.64 6.55
N GLU A 184 -15.10 -9.74 6.09
CA GLU A 184 -15.65 -10.60 5.02
C GLU A 184 -16.63 -11.66 5.54
N THR A 185 -16.97 -11.60 6.83
CA THR A 185 -18.00 -12.44 7.45
C THR A 185 -19.15 -11.61 8.00
N LYS A 186 -20.33 -12.22 8.15
CA LYS A 186 -21.48 -11.59 8.80
C LYS A 186 -21.32 -11.53 10.32
N ASP A 187 -20.59 -12.49 10.89
CA ASP A 187 -20.39 -12.63 12.33
C ASP A 187 -19.09 -11.94 12.78
N SER A 188 -18.86 -10.73 12.27
CA SER A 188 -17.71 -9.89 12.64
C SER A 188 -17.72 -9.61 14.16
N GLY A 189 -16.53 -9.62 14.79
CA GLY A 189 -16.37 -9.39 16.24
C GLY A 189 -16.03 -10.63 17.06
N SER A 190 -16.05 -11.84 16.48
CA SER A 190 -15.55 -13.07 17.09
C SER A 190 -14.08 -13.32 16.74
N PHE A 191 -13.25 -13.70 17.70
CA PHE A 191 -11.86 -14.14 17.45
C PHE A 191 -11.72 -15.64 17.17
N LEU A 192 -12.81 -16.42 17.26
CA LEU A 192 -12.80 -17.87 17.04
C LEU A 192 -12.94 -18.21 15.55
N LEU A 193 -12.00 -18.99 15.01
CA LEU A 193 -12.02 -19.45 13.61
C LEU A 193 -13.22 -20.34 13.28
N LYS A 194 -13.77 -21.03 14.29
CA LYS A 194 -14.95 -21.90 14.13
C LYS A 194 -16.21 -21.15 13.71
N ASN A 195 -16.25 -19.83 13.97
CA ASN A 195 -17.39 -18.99 13.61
C ASN A 195 -17.30 -18.50 12.15
N LEU A 196 -16.14 -18.65 11.51
CA LEU A 196 -15.99 -18.43 10.08
C LEU A 196 -16.45 -19.67 9.32
N LYS A 197 -17.16 -19.48 8.21
CA LYS A 197 -17.39 -20.57 7.24
C LYS A 197 -16.05 -21.02 6.66
N ASP A 198 -15.98 -22.26 6.19
CA ASP A 198 -14.75 -22.80 5.59
C ASP A 198 -14.23 -21.93 4.44
N THR A 199 -15.12 -21.39 3.61
CA THR A 199 -14.73 -20.47 2.53
C THR A 199 -14.18 -19.15 3.04
N GLU A 200 -14.76 -18.59 4.11
CA GLU A 200 -14.33 -17.33 4.72
C GLU A 200 -12.96 -17.50 5.38
N ARG A 201 -12.73 -18.66 6.02
CA ARG A 201 -11.43 -19.04 6.59
C ARG A 201 -10.36 -19.21 5.52
N MET A 202 -10.66 -19.91 4.41
CA MET A 202 -9.72 -20.05 3.29
C MET A 202 -9.36 -18.69 2.68
N GLN A 203 -10.33 -17.77 2.55
CA GLN A 203 -10.10 -16.40 2.07
C GLN A 203 -9.20 -15.61 3.01
N LEU A 204 -9.44 -15.70 4.32
CA LEU A 204 -8.59 -15.07 5.34
C LEU A 204 -7.14 -15.55 5.22
N LEU A 205 -6.94 -16.86 5.20
CA LEU A 205 -5.60 -17.46 5.14
C LEU A 205 -4.89 -17.20 3.81
N MET A 206 -5.62 -17.22 2.70
CA MET A 206 -5.09 -16.88 1.38
C MET A 206 -4.68 -15.40 1.32
N THR A 207 -5.49 -14.50 1.86
CA THR A 207 -5.16 -13.06 1.95
C THR A 207 -3.92 -12.87 2.81
N LEU A 208 -3.88 -13.50 3.98
CA LEU A 208 -2.73 -13.43 4.90
C LEU A 208 -1.42 -13.90 4.27
N ALA A 209 -1.47 -14.97 3.48
CA ALA A 209 -0.29 -15.56 2.85
C ALA A 209 0.16 -14.86 1.56
N PHE A 210 -0.75 -14.15 0.87
CA PHE A 210 -0.42 -13.54 -0.42
C PHE A 210 -0.18 -12.03 -0.33
N ASN A 211 -1.17 -11.29 0.15
CA ASN A 211 -1.07 -9.85 0.28
C ASN A 211 -1.90 -9.44 1.50
N PRO A 212 -1.23 -9.13 2.62
CA PRO A 212 -1.90 -8.85 3.88
C PRO A 212 -2.49 -7.43 3.96
N GLU A 213 -2.34 -6.57 2.94
CA GLU A 213 -2.84 -5.18 2.98
C GLU A 213 -4.29 -5.10 3.48
N PRO A 214 -5.27 -5.86 2.94
CA PRO A 214 -6.65 -5.77 3.43
C PRO A 214 -6.78 -6.12 4.91
N LEU A 215 -5.96 -7.04 5.41
CA LEU A 215 -5.98 -7.46 6.81
C LEU A 215 -5.33 -6.41 7.71
N VAL A 216 -4.30 -5.69 7.25
CA VAL A 216 -3.75 -4.52 7.94
C VAL A 216 -4.83 -3.45 8.07
N LEU A 217 -5.48 -3.08 6.96
CA LEU A 217 -6.52 -2.03 6.95
C LEU A 217 -7.74 -2.38 7.82
N GLN A 218 -8.11 -3.65 7.89
CA GLN A 218 -9.20 -4.13 8.76
C GLN A 218 -8.78 -4.20 10.23
N SER A 219 -7.57 -4.69 10.50
CA SER A 219 -7.06 -4.89 11.85
C SER A 219 -6.64 -3.58 12.50
N PHE A 220 -6.25 -2.57 11.74
CA PHE A 220 -5.81 -1.27 12.24
C PHE A 220 -6.61 -0.16 11.55
N PRO A 221 -7.92 -0.07 11.84
CA PRO A 221 -8.82 0.78 11.07
C PRO A 221 -8.73 2.24 11.52
N SER A 222 -9.08 3.15 10.60
CA SER A 222 -9.00 4.60 10.85
C SER A 222 -10.01 5.14 11.86
N ASP A 223 -11.09 4.42 12.15
CA ASP A 223 -12.03 4.76 13.24
C ASP A 223 -11.44 4.51 14.64
N GLU A 224 -10.41 3.68 14.75
CA GLU A 224 -9.56 3.55 15.95
C GLU A 224 -8.36 4.53 15.92
N GLY A 225 -8.34 5.46 14.97
CA GLY A 225 -7.32 6.51 14.85
C GLY A 225 -6.10 6.14 14.02
N TRP A 226 -5.99 4.91 13.49
CA TRP A 226 -4.84 4.50 12.68
C TRP A 226 -4.77 5.26 11.34
N PRO A 227 -3.57 5.59 10.84
CA PRO A 227 -3.40 6.47 9.68
C PRO A 227 -3.51 5.72 8.35
N PHE A 228 -4.45 4.77 8.22
CA PHE A 228 -4.62 3.94 7.03
C PHE A 228 -5.91 4.27 6.27
N ALA A 229 -5.88 3.99 4.96
CA ALA A 229 -7.08 3.99 4.14
C ALA A 229 -8.15 3.04 4.72
N LYS A 230 -9.42 3.43 4.62
CA LYS A 230 -10.55 2.66 5.10
C LYS A 230 -10.83 1.51 4.14
N TYR A 231 -10.69 0.29 4.63
CA TYR A 231 -11.23 -0.91 3.96
C TYR A 231 -12.75 -0.80 3.84
N LEU A 232 -13.28 -1.05 2.64
CA LEU A 232 -14.71 -0.99 2.38
C LEU A 232 -15.31 -2.39 2.24
N GLY A 233 -14.64 -3.28 1.52
CA GLY A 233 -15.05 -4.66 1.29
C GLY A 233 -14.38 -5.27 0.06
N ALA A 234 -14.71 -6.52 -0.26
CA ALA A 234 -14.14 -7.22 -1.42
C ALA A 234 -15.19 -7.97 -2.25
N CYS A 235 -14.85 -8.24 -3.50
CA CYS A 235 -15.52 -9.25 -4.31
C CYS A 235 -14.55 -9.98 -5.23
N GLY A 236 -14.43 -11.29 -5.06
CA GLY A 236 -13.45 -12.08 -5.80
C GLY A 236 -12.04 -11.65 -5.44
N ARG A 237 -11.20 -11.37 -6.43
CA ARG A 237 -9.83 -10.85 -6.22
C ARG A 237 -9.75 -9.34 -6.37
N MET A 238 -10.82 -8.64 -6.01
CA MET A 238 -10.87 -7.18 -6.05
C MET A 238 -11.26 -6.66 -4.68
N VAL A 239 -10.38 -5.86 -4.10
CA VAL A 239 -10.60 -5.17 -2.83
C VAL A 239 -10.96 -3.72 -3.11
N ALA A 240 -11.96 -3.21 -2.39
CA ALA A 240 -12.38 -1.82 -2.42
C ALA A 240 -11.91 -1.11 -1.14
N VAL A 241 -11.23 0.02 -1.33
CA VAL A 241 -10.80 0.93 -0.26
C VAL A 241 -11.31 2.34 -0.56
N ASN A 242 -11.42 3.19 0.44
CA ASN A 242 -11.83 4.58 0.22
C ASN A 242 -10.76 5.33 -0.60
N TYR A 243 -11.20 6.27 -1.43
CA TYR A 243 -10.30 7.23 -2.03
C TYR A 243 -9.96 8.31 -0.99
N VAL A 244 -8.67 8.49 -0.71
CA VAL A 244 -8.19 9.54 0.21
C VAL A 244 -8.05 10.86 -0.52
N GLY A 245 -7.25 10.90 -1.59
CA GLY A 245 -6.85 12.13 -2.26
C GLY A 245 -5.70 11.89 -3.23
N GLU A 246 -4.99 12.97 -3.57
CA GLU A 246 -3.81 12.88 -4.43
C GLU A 246 -2.63 12.28 -3.68
N GLU A 247 -1.79 11.53 -4.40
CA GLU A 247 -0.53 11.00 -3.88
C GLU A 247 0.37 12.12 -3.38
N LEU A 248 1.22 11.82 -2.39
CA LEU A 248 2.13 12.79 -1.78
C LEU A 248 3.04 13.46 -2.81
N TRP A 249 3.40 12.74 -3.88
CA TRP A 249 4.21 13.24 -4.98
C TRP A 249 3.65 14.50 -5.64
N SER A 250 2.31 14.64 -5.74
CA SER A 250 1.67 15.83 -6.30
C SER A 250 2.03 17.11 -5.54
N PHE A 251 2.47 16.99 -4.28
CA PHE A 251 2.83 18.11 -3.41
C PHE A 251 4.34 18.36 -3.36
N PHE A 252 5.15 17.64 -4.15
CA PHE A 252 6.60 17.80 -4.15
C PHE A 252 7.01 19.27 -4.39
N ASN A 253 6.37 19.96 -5.34
CA ASN A 253 6.61 21.38 -5.62
C ASN A 253 5.56 22.32 -5.02
N ALA A 254 4.82 21.88 -4.02
CA ALA A 254 3.86 22.74 -3.32
C ALA A 254 4.57 23.88 -2.57
N PRO A 255 3.85 24.95 -2.18
CA PRO A 255 4.40 25.99 -1.30
C PRO A 255 5.09 25.40 -0.08
N TRP A 256 6.19 26.01 0.35
CA TRP A 256 7.05 25.52 1.43
C TRP A 256 6.26 25.18 2.69
N GLU A 257 5.35 26.06 3.08
CA GLU A 257 4.50 25.94 4.25
C GLU A 257 3.63 24.68 4.18
N LYS A 258 3.11 24.34 2.99
CA LYS A 258 2.34 23.12 2.79
C LYS A 258 3.22 21.89 2.90
N ARG A 259 4.45 21.92 2.37
CA ARG A 259 5.40 20.81 2.46
C ARG A 259 5.86 20.56 3.89
N VAL A 260 6.08 21.62 4.67
CA VAL A 260 6.39 21.54 6.10
C VAL A 260 5.24 20.92 6.89
N ASP A 261 3.99 21.33 6.63
CA ASP A 261 2.79 20.72 7.24
C ASP A 261 2.70 19.22 6.93
N LEU A 262 2.90 18.82 5.68
CA LEU A 262 2.89 17.41 5.27
C LEU A 262 4.05 16.62 5.90
N ALA A 263 5.25 17.19 5.95
CA ALA A 263 6.41 16.58 6.60
C ALA A 263 6.19 16.37 8.10
N LYS A 264 5.55 17.34 8.77
CA LYS A 264 5.17 17.21 10.17
C LYS A 264 4.20 16.06 10.38
N GLN A 265 3.17 15.95 9.55
CA GLN A 265 2.20 14.86 9.62
C GLN A 265 2.85 13.48 9.36
N LEU A 266 3.82 13.39 8.45
CA LEU A 266 4.59 12.17 8.25
C LEU A 266 5.36 11.77 9.52
N MET A 267 6.03 12.71 10.19
CA MET A 267 6.70 12.43 11.47
C MET A 267 5.72 12.02 12.59
N ASP A 268 4.51 12.58 12.61
CA ASP A 268 3.46 12.12 13.52
C ASP A 268 3.03 10.68 13.22
N ILE A 269 2.89 10.32 11.94
CA ILE A 269 2.57 8.95 11.51
C ILE A 269 3.69 8.00 11.94
N ALA A 270 4.97 8.36 11.74
CA ALA A 270 6.08 7.53 12.21
C ALA A 270 6.05 7.33 13.72
N GLU A 271 5.75 8.36 14.51
CA GLU A 271 5.57 8.21 15.95
C GLU A 271 4.42 7.26 16.24
N GLN A 272 3.23 7.52 15.70
CA GLN A 272 2.01 6.77 16.00
C GLN A 272 2.17 5.28 15.66
N LEU A 273 2.77 4.97 14.51
CA LEU A 273 3.01 3.59 14.09
C LEU A 273 4.09 2.91 14.95
N THR A 274 5.02 3.67 15.53
CA THR A 274 6.09 3.13 16.38
C THR A 274 5.65 2.97 17.83
N ASN A 275 4.96 3.97 18.38
CA ASN A 275 4.54 4.09 19.77
C ASN A 275 3.08 4.54 19.83
N ASN A 276 2.24 3.70 20.41
CA ASN A 276 0.81 3.96 20.57
C ASN A 276 0.28 3.19 21.78
N ASP A 277 -0.95 3.53 22.17
CA ASP A 277 -1.63 2.97 23.33
C ASP A 277 -1.99 1.48 23.17
N PHE A 278 -1.95 0.95 21.94
CA PHE A 278 -2.19 -0.46 21.68
C PHE A 278 -0.95 -1.34 21.85
N ASP A 279 0.25 -0.78 22.09
CA ASP A 279 1.52 -1.52 22.18
C ASP A 279 1.78 -2.42 20.94
N PHE A 280 1.26 -2.04 19.77
CA PHE A 280 1.62 -2.66 18.48
C PHE A 280 2.50 -1.70 17.70
N ALA A 281 3.72 -2.11 17.34
CA ALA A 281 4.55 -1.37 16.41
C ALA A 281 4.26 -1.85 14.99
N LEU A 282 3.94 -0.95 14.07
CA LEU A 282 3.70 -1.24 12.66
C LEU A 282 4.86 -0.62 11.88
N TYR A 283 5.77 -1.44 11.40
CA TYR A 283 6.94 -1.00 10.65
C TYR A 283 6.68 -1.06 9.16
N LEU A 284 6.67 0.10 8.50
CA LEU A 284 6.52 0.21 7.06
C LEU A 284 7.86 -0.17 6.40
N LEU A 285 7.87 -1.24 5.60
CA LEU A 285 9.09 -1.71 4.94
C LEU A 285 9.28 -1.14 3.54
N ASP A 286 8.20 -0.64 2.95
CA ASP A 286 8.21 0.15 1.72
C ASP A 286 7.63 1.53 2.04
N VAL A 287 8.44 2.56 1.87
CA VAL A 287 8.08 3.96 2.17
C VAL A 287 8.53 4.80 1.01
N SER A 288 7.56 5.26 0.23
CA SER A 288 7.77 6.14 -0.91
C SER A 288 6.57 7.05 -1.15
N PHE A 289 6.66 7.97 -2.11
CA PHE A 289 5.65 9.01 -2.29
C PHE A 289 4.28 8.50 -2.75
N ASP A 290 4.18 7.34 -3.41
CA ASP A 290 2.90 6.77 -3.88
C ASP A 290 2.17 5.99 -2.77
N ASN A 291 2.86 5.60 -1.69
CA ASN A 291 2.24 4.89 -0.56
C ASN A 291 1.43 5.82 0.35
N PHE A 292 1.51 7.15 0.16
CA PHE A 292 0.80 8.15 0.95
C PHE A 292 -0.07 9.04 0.07
N ALA A 293 -1.23 9.43 0.59
CA ALA A 293 -2.13 10.39 -0.07
C ALA A 293 -2.59 11.47 0.90
N VAL A 294 -2.95 12.63 0.34
CA VAL A 294 -3.38 13.80 1.10
C VAL A 294 -4.87 14.07 0.89
N GLY A 295 -5.64 14.06 1.98
CA GLY A 295 -7.05 14.36 1.97
C GLY A 295 -7.33 15.78 1.45
N PRO A 296 -8.19 15.98 0.43
CA PRO A 296 -8.37 17.27 -0.22
C PRO A 296 -9.11 18.30 0.65
N ARG A 297 -9.82 17.84 1.70
CA ARG A 297 -10.65 18.70 2.56
C ARG A 297 -9.97 19.03 3.88
N ASP A 298 -9.38 18.04 4.52
CA ASP A 298 -8.74 18.15 5.83
C ASP A 298 -7.21 18.27 5.75
N GLY A 299 -6.62 18.07 4.56
CA GLY A 299 -5.18 18.13 4.34
C GLY A 299 -4.43 17.00 5.03
N LYS A 300 -5.13 15.94 5.47
CA LYS A 300 -4.54 14.85 6.25
C LYS A 300 -3.77 13.87 5.38
N VAL A 301 -2.54 13.56 5.80
CA VAL A 301 -1.74 12.49 5.21
C VAL A 301 -2.24 11.13 5.70
N ILE A 302 -2.48 10.19 4.79
CA ILE A 302 -2.94 8.83 5.08
C ILE A 302 -2.09 7.84 4.28
N VAL A 303 -1.74 6.73 4.90
CA VAL A 303 -1.09 5.58 4.26
C VAL A 303 -2.13 4.82 3.43
N VAL A 304 -1.92 4.78 2.11
CA VAL A 304 -2.84 4.14 1.15
C VAL A 304 -2.34 2.79 0.65
N ASP A 305 -1.09 2.46 0.91
CA ASP A 305 -0.47 1.17 0.57
C ASP A 305 0.13 0.56 1.86
N ALA A 306 -0.32 -0.64 2.21
CA ALA A 306 0.06 -1.35 3.42
C ALA A 306 0.41 -2.82 3.12
N GLU A 307 0.94 -3.09 1.93
CA GLU A 307 1.35 -4.43 1.49
C GLU A 307 2.53 -4.97 2.32
N ASN A 308 3.49 -4.11 2.66
CA ASN A 308 4.73 -4.48 3.36
C ASN A 308 4.82 -3.84 4.75
N VAL A 309 4.06 -4.39 5.70
CA VAL A 309 4.05 -3.95 7.10
C VAL A 309 4.41 -5.10 8.03
N VAL A 310 5.49 -4.94 8.81
CA VAL A 310 5.80 -5.84 9.94
C VAL A 310 5.09 -5.35 11.18
N VAL A 311 4.40 -6.25 11.89
CA VAL A 311 3.70 -5.90 13.13
C VAL A 311 4.35 -6.60 14.32
N ALA A 312 4.96 -5.81 15.20
CA ALA A 312 5.56 -6.29 16.43
C ALA A 312 4.69 -5.99 17.64
N ASP A 313 4.41 -7.01 18.45
CA ASP A 313 3.66 -6.87 19.69
C ASP A 313 4.61 -6.50 20.84
N LYS A 314 4.75 -5.19 21.11
CA LYS A 314 5.66 -4.69 22.16
C LYS A 314 5.30 -5.23 23.54
N ARG A 315 4.02 -5.51 23.80
CA ARG A 315 3.58 -6.11 25.07
C ARG A 315 4.14 -7.51 25.25
N VAL A 316 4.10 -8.32 24.20
CA VAL A 316 4.67 -9.68 24.22
C VAL A 316 6.19 -9.65 24.29
N ILE A 317 6.86 -8.72 23.59
CA ILE A 317 8.32 -8.53 23.72
C ILE A 317 8.71 -8.20 25.17
N LYS A 318 8.02 -7.24 25.80
CA LYS A 318 8.25 -6.86 27.21
C LYS A 318 7.99 -8.01 28.19
N GLN A 319 7.07 -8.92 27.87
CA GLN A 319 6.73 -10.09 28.68
C GLN A 319 7.76 -11.20 28.54
N ASN A 320 8.10 -11.57 27.30
CA ASN A 320 8.99 -12.69 27.00
C ASN A 320 10.46 -12.33 27.23
N LYS A 321 10.81 -11.05 27.14
CA LYS A 321 12.16 -10.52 27.32
C LYS A 321 13.21 -11.31 26.53
N PRO A 322 13.07 -11.40 25.18
CA PRO A 322 14.09 -12.05 24.35
C PRO A 322 15.46 -11.38 24.53
N GLU A 323 16.52 -12.03 24.06
CA GLU A 323 17.87 -11.51 24.25
C GLU A 323 18.01 -10.07 23.73
N ASN A 324 18.54 -9.18 24.58
CA ASN A 324 18.73 -7.76 24.30
C ASN A 324 17.44 -6.98 23.94
N TYR A 325 16.26 -7.43 24.39
CA TYR A 325 14.97 -6.78 24.10
C TYR A 325 14.89 -5.29 24.46
N ASP A 326 15.64 -4.88 25.49
CA ASP A 326 15.70 -3.55 26.06
C ASP A 326 16.78 -2.66 25.43
N VAL A 327 17.70 -3.26 24.67
CA VAL A 327 18.72 -2.52 23.91
C VAL A 327 18.06 -1.88 22.69
N TRP A 328 18.33 -0.58 22.50
CA TRP A 328 17.75 0.17 21.40
C TRP A 328 18.33 -0.28 20.07
N TYR A 329 17.46 -0.41 19.08
CA TYR A 329 17.83 -0.74 17.72
C TYR A 329 17.71 0.48 16.82
N GLU A 330 18.85 0.90 16.29
CA GLU A 330 19.00 2.00 15.34
C GLU A 330 19.34 1.40 13.96
N SER A 331 18.44 1.56 12.99
CA SER A 331 18.64 1.07 11.63
C SER A 331 19.86 1.72 10.99
N LYS A 332 20.66 0.94 10.27
CA LYS A 332 21.85 1.47 9.59
C LYS A 332 21.43 2.31 8.39
N PHE A 333 22.14 3.42 8.19
CA PHE A 333 22.04 4.18 6.95
C PHE A 333 22.53 3.34 5.77
N GLU A 334 21.81 3.41 4.67
CA GLU A 334 22.16 2.78 3.40
C GLU A 334 22.24 3.88 2.34
N GLU A 335 23.39 3.95 1.66
CA GLU A 335 23.60 4.84 0.54
C GLU A 335 23.28 4.09 -0.75
N CYS A 336 22.33 4.60 -1.51
CA CYS A 336 21.77 3.90 -2.65
C CYS A 336 21.08 4.87 -3.60
N ASP A 337 21.36 4.73 -4.88
CA ASP A 337 20.77 5.56 -5.95
C ASP A 337 19.38 5.07 -6.38
N LYS A 338 18.71 4.27 -5.55
CA LYS A 338 17.42 3.64 -5.85
C LYS A 338 16.31 4.25 -4.99
N GLU A 339 15.10 4.23 -5.53
CA GLU A 339 13.88 4.61 -4.80
C GLU A 339 13.64 3.65 -3.62
N ALA A 340 13.06 4.18 -2.53
CA ALA A 340 12.59 3.41 -1.37
C ALA A 340 13.63 2.50 -0.70
N CYS A 341 14.86 2.99 -0.51
CA CYS A 341 15.95 2.18 -0.03
C CYS A 341 16.10 2.24 1.50
N LEU A 342 16.01 1.07 2.16
CA LEU A 342 16.01 0.94 3.61
C LEU A 342 16.81 -0.28 4.06
N SER A 343 17.74 -0.08 5.00
CA SER A 343 18.46 -1.17 5.67
C SER A 343 17.85 -1.47 7.05
N PHE A 344 17.31 -2.67 7.23
CA PHE A 344 16.73 -3.13 8.49
C PHE A 344 16.78 -4.66 8.64
N SER A 345 16.62 -5.14 9.87
CA SER A 345 16.45 -6.56 10.19
C SER A 345 15.07 -6.79 10.80
N LYS A 346 14.21 -7.58 10.13
CA LYS A 346 12.87 -7.92 10.63
C LYS A 346 12.93 -8.58 12.01
N ASP A 347 13.93 -9.42 12.26
CA ASP A 347 14.11 -10.07 13.56
C ASP A 347 14.41 -9.05 14.68
N MET A 348 15.17 -8.00 14.37
CA MET A 348 15.42 -6.91 15.31
C MET A 348 14.17 -6.04 15.50
N LEU A 349 13.40 -5.76 14.44
CA LEU A 349 12.10 -5.08 14.56
C LEU A 349 11.14 -5.87 15.48
N CYS A 350 11.22 -7.20 15.44
CA CYS A 350 10.35 -8.11 16.18
C CYS A 350 10.82 -8.46 17.60
N SER A 351 12.08 -8.19 17.95
CA SER A 351 12.65 -8.59 19.25
C SER A 351 12.94 -7.40 20.18
N ARG A 352 12.94 -6.17 19.66
CA ARG A 352 13.35 -4.96 20.40
C ARG A 352 12.15 -4.10 20.76
N VAL A 353 12.15 -3.54 21.96
CA VAL A 353 11.07 -2.64 22.42
C VAL A 353 11.21 -1.24 21.81
N THR A 354 12.45 -0.77 21.67
CA THR A 354 12.79 0.58 21.18
C THR A 354 13.51 0.48 19.85
N VAL A 355 12.84 0.95 18.80
CA VAL A 355 13.24 0.80 17.39
C VAL A 355 12.90 2.10 16.67
N ASP A 356 13.78 2.57 15.79
CA ASP A 356 13.61 3.84 15.06
C ASP A 356 13.17 3.72 13.60
N HIS A 357 12.90 2.50 13.14
CA HIS A 357 12.70 2.18 11.72
C HIS A 357 11.74 3.11 10.98
N ASN A 358 10.58 3.45 11.55
CA ASN A 358 9.64 4.35 10.88
C ASN A 358 10.17 5.78 10.77
N TYR A 359 10.92 6.28 11.75
CA TYR A 359 11.58 7.60 11.65
C TYR A 359 12.66 7.56 10.58
N TYR A 360 13.49 6.50 10.58
CA TYR A 360 14.50 6.28 9.56
C TYR A 360 13.88 6.27 8.16
N ALA A 361 12.82 5.50 7.97
CA ALA A 361 12.20 5.33 6.67
C ALA A 361 11.59 6.63 6.12
N ILE A 362 10.93 7.42 6.97
CA ILE A 362 10.38 8.72 6.57
C ILE A 362 11.50 9.74 6.31
N CYS A 363 12.49 9.84 7.20
CA CYS A 363 13.60 10.77 7.03
C CYS A 363 14.42 10.46 5.77
N GLN A 364 14.79 9.20 5.55
CA GLN A 364 15.53 8.74 4.37
C GLN A 364 14.74 8.99 3.08
N ASN A 365 13.53 8.44 2.98
CA ASN A 365 12.86 8.31 1.68
C ASN A 365 11.93 9.46 1.33
N LEU A 366 11.50 10.28 2.31
CA LEU A 366 10.49 11.31 2.07
C LEU A 366 10.95 12.72 2.43
N LEU A 367 11.88 12.91 3.38
CA LEU A 367 12.16 14.25 3.92
C LEU A 367 13.56 14.78 3.60
N SER A 368 14.57 13.93 3.63
CA SER A 368 15.98 14.34 3.51
C SER A 368 16.44 14.51 2.06
N ARG A 369 17.66 15.02 1.91
CA ARG A 369 18.33 15.12 0.59
C ARG A 369 18.56 13.77 -0.10
N TYR A 370 18.57 12.68 0.66
CA TYR A 370 18.80 11.32 0.15
C TYR A 370 17.53 10.71 -0.48
N ALA A 371 16.36 11.33 -0.27
CA ALA A 371 15.12 10.89 -0.89
C ALA A 371 15.19 11.10 -2.41
N VAL A 372 15.11 9.99 -3.15
CA VAL A 372 15.07 9.96 -4.62
C VAL A 372 13.73 9.41 -5.07
N TRP A 373 13.07 10.12 -5.99
CA TRP A 373 11.81 9.67 -6.60
C TRP A 373 11.62 10.26 -7.99
N ARG A 374 11.34 9.40 -8.98
CA ARG A 374 11.10 9.77 -10.39
C ARG A 374 12.18 10.69 -10.99
N GLY A 375 13.43 10.49 -10.58
CA GLY A 375 14.59 11.27 -11.02
C GLY A 375 14.78 12.62 -10.32
N SER A 376 13.94 12.97 -9.36
CA SER A 376 14.16 14.11 -8.47
C SER A 376 14.80 13.65 -7.15
N SER A 377 15.62 14.51 -6.55
CA SER A 377 16.21 14.34 -5.22
C SER A 377 15.73 15.44 -4.28
N GLY A 378 15.81 15.23 -2.96
CA GLY A 378 15.63 16.31 -1.97
C GLY A 378 14.48 16.14 -0.99
N GLY A 379 13.62 15.14 -1.17
CA GLY A 379 12.46 14.90 -0.31
C GLY A 379 11.46 16.07 -0.31
N LEU A 380 10.52 16.10 0.62
CA LEU A 380 9.55 17.18 0.76
C LEU A 380 10.16 18.47 1.30
N LEU A 381 11.33 18.43 1.92
CA LEU A 381 11.93 19.59 2.58
C LEU A 381 13.09 20.21 1.79
N HIS A 382 13.16 19.95 0.48
CA HIS A 382 14.11 20.60 -0.43
C HIS A 382 13.85 22.12 -0.57
N ASP A 383 14.90 22.85 -0.93
CA ASP A 383 14.86 24.29 -1.21
C ASP A 383 14.11 25.12 -0.14
N PRO A 384 14.56 25.07 1.14
CA PRO A 384 13.96 25.89 2.19
C PRO A 384 14.18 27.39 1.92
N PRO A 385 13.25 28.27 2.37
CA PRO A 385 13.44 29.72 2.29
C PRO A 385 14.78 30.17 2.92
N PRO A 386 15.41 31.25 2.42
CA PRO A 386 16.75 31.67 2.87
C PRO A 386 16.88 31.90 4.37
N HIS A 387 15.81 32.37 5.03
CA HIS A 387 15.82 32.59 6.48
C HIS A 387 15.82 31.29 7.28
N ILE A 388 15.25 30.20 6.75
CA ILE A 388 15.31 28.86 7.36
C ILE A 388 16.66 28.20 7.05
N ALA A 389 17.15 28.36 5.83
CA ALA A 389 18.42 27.80 5.39
C ALA A 389 19.61 28.38 6.18
N LYS A 390 19.57 29.66 6.54
CA LYS A 390 20.68 30.40 7.15
C LYS A 390 21.18 29.79 8.46
N ASP A 391 20.27 29.25 9.27
CA ASP A 391 20.61 28.72 10.60
C ASP A 391 21.13 27.27 10.53
N GLY A 392 20.96 26.59 9.38
CA GLY A 392 21.41 25.21 9.16
C GLY A 392 20.72 24.15 10.03
N GLN A 393 19.87 24.55 10.97
CA GLN A 393 19.22 23.66 11.94
C GLN A 393 18.42 22.55 11.26
N LEU A 394 17.66 22.88 10.21
CA LEU A 394 16.87 21.89 9.47
C LEU A 394 17.73 20.81 8.84
N GLU A 395 18.85 21.20 8.20
CA GLU A 395 19.76 20.26 7.55
C GLU A 395 20.43 19.35 8.58
N VAL A 396 20.87 19.91 9.71
CA VAL A 396 21.47 19.13 10.82
C VAL A 396 20.48 18.09 11.37
N LEU A 397 19.22 18.48 11.57
CA LEU A 397 18.19 17.57 12.07
C LEU A 397 17.85 16.47 11.06
N LEU A 398 17.75 16.81 9.77
CA LEU A 398 17.49 15.83 8.71
C LEU A 398 18.66 14.85 8.52
N ASP A 399 19.89 15.36 8.55
CA ASP A 399 21.08 14.52 8.43
C ASP A 399 21.20 13.57 9.63
N GLU A 400 21.01 14.04 10.86
CA GLU A 400 21.06 13.18 12.04
C GLU A 400 19.87 12.20 12.10
N CYS A 401 18.69 12.59 11.62
CA CYS A 401 17.55 11.68 11.50
C CYS A 401 17.78 10.59 10.46
N THR A 402 18.57 10.86 9.42
CA THR A 402 18.76 9.92 8.32
C THR A 402 20.01 9.05 8.55
N ASN A 403 21.15 9.69 8.77
CA ASN A 403 22.46 9.09 8.97
C ASN A 403 23.06 9.59 10.31
N PRO A 404 22.62 9.00 11.44
CA PRO A 404 23.00 9.47 12.77
C PRO A 404 24.50 9.35 13.00
N LYS A 405 25.15 10.45 13.42
CA LYS A 405 26.58 10.46 13.79
C LYS A 405 26.78 10.07 15.24
N LYS A 406 25.78 10.31 16.08
CA LYS A 406 25.77 9.90 17.49
C LYS A 406 24.99 8.59 17.61
N ARG A 407 25.47 7.71 18.48
CA ARG A 407 24.76 6.47 18.82
C ARG A 407 23.35 6.82 19.34
N TYR A 408 22.31 6.27 18.73
CA TYR A 408 20.91 6.56 19.04
C TYR A 408 20.49 8.01 18.76
N GLY A 409 21.27 8.73 17.94
CA GLY A 409 21.01 10.12 17.59
C GLY A 409 19.69 10.31 16.85
N ARG A 410 19.27 9.31 16.06
CA ARG A 410 18.03 9.39 15.26
C ARG A 410 16.79 9.60 16.12
N PHE A 411 16.71 8.94 17.28
CA PHE A 411 15.56 9.07 18.19
C PHE A 411 15.35 10.51 18.65
N GLN A 412 16.44 11.16 19.07
CA GLN A 412 16.40 12.54 19.52
C GLN A 412 16.17 13.49 18.35
N ALA A 413 16.88 13.29 17.23
CA ALA A 413 16.73 14.10 16.03
C ALA A 413 15.30 14.04 15.45
N ALA A 414 14.66 12.87 15.43
CA ALA A 414 13.29 12.72 14.97
C ALA A 414 12.30 13.51 15.83
N LYS A 415 12.49 13.48 17.17
CA LYS A 415 11.68 14.26 18.10
C LYS A 415 11.86 15.76 17.89
N GLU A 416 13.11 16.22 17.86
CA GLU A 416 13.45 17.64 17.65
C GLU A 416 12.98 18.14 16.29
N LEU A 417 13.13 17.33 15.24
CA LEU A 417 12.63 17.64 13.89
C LEU A 417 11.11 17.83 13.89
N ARG A 418 10.37 16.93 14.54
CA ARG A 418 8.90 17.06 14.64
C ARG A 418 8.48 18.32 15.40
N GLU A 419 9.17 18.66 16.49
CA GLU A 419 8.93 19.89 17.26
C GLU A 419 9.25 21.13 16.41
N TYR A 420 10.38 21.12 15.70
CA TYR A 420 10.80 22.20 14.81
C TYR A 420 9.80 22.41 13.65
N LEU A 421 9.37 21.35 12.97
CA LEU A 421 8.36 21.43 11.91
C LEU A 421 7.01 21.95 12.44
N THR A 422 6.67 21.66 13.70
CA THR A 422 5.46 22.20 14.36
C THR A 422 5.58 23.70 14.57
N GLN A 423 6.74 24.19 14.99
CA GLN A 423 7.00 25.63 15.13
C GLN A 423 6.88 26.34 13.77
N LEU A 424 7.55 25.80 12.73
CA LEU A 424 7.47 26.36 11.38
C LEU A 424 6.04 26.39 10.81
N SER A 425 5.27 25.32 11.04
CA SER A 425 3.86 25.25 10.62
C SER A 425 2.99 26.27 11.36
N SER A 426 3.34 26.63 12.60
CA SER A 426 2.58 27.61 13.39
C SER A 426 2.89 29.05 13.00
N THR A 427 4.11 29.35 12.56
CA THR A 427 4.52 30.69 12.09
C THR A 427 3.99 31.01 10.69
N ALA A 428 3.63 29.98 9.93
CA ALA A 428 3.05 30.09 8.59
C ALA A 428 1.53 30.37 8.57
N ARG A 429 0.85 30.30 9.72
CA ARG A 429 -0.57 30.66 9.90
C ARG A 429 -0.68 32.03 10.53
#